data_AF-A0A1J3D7S6-F1
#
_entry.id   AF-A0A1J3D7S6-F1
#
_cell.length_a   1.000
_cell.length_b   1.000
_cell.length_c   1.000
_cell.angle_alpha   90.00
_cell.angle_beta   90.00
_cell.angle_gamma   90.00
#
_symmetry.space_group_name_H-M   'P 1'
#
loop_
_entity.id
_entity.type
_entity.pdbx_description
1 polymer ?
#
loop_
_entity_poly.entity_id
_entity_poly.type
_entity_poly.pdbx_seq_one_letter_code
_entity_poly.pdbx_strand_id
1 'polypeptide(L)'
;MTANFIALQAWKKAIFSDPFNTTGNWHGPHVCGYTGVVCAPALDDSEVTVVAGVDLNGADIAGHLPVELGLMTDVAMFHLNSNRFCGI
;
A
#
# COMPACT_ATOMS: atom_id res chain seq x y z
N MET A 1 -8.22 -14.53 3.02
CA MET A 1 -7.73 -13.14 3.11
C MET A 1 -6.47 -13.05 2.28
N THR A 2 -6.38 -12.11 1.34
CA THR A 2 -5.28 -12.03 0.37
C THR A 2 -4.02 -11.44 1.03
N ALA A 3 -2.84 -11.82 0.53
CA ALA A 3 -1.55 -11.40 1.07
C ALA A 3 -1.39 -9.86 1.04
N ASN A 4 -1.84 -9.22 -0.04
CA ASN A 4 -1.88 -7.76 -0.19
C ASN A 4 -2.75 -7.06 0.88
N PHE A 5 -3.88 -7.66 1.26
CA PHE A 5 -4.71 -7.11 2.33
C PHE A 5 -3.97 -7.14 3.68
N ILE A 6 -3.27 -8.24 3.99
CA ILE A 6 -2.47 -8.35 5.21
C ILE A 6 -1.37 -7.29 5.23
N ALA A 7 -0.63 -7.14 4.13
CA ALA A 7 0.44 -6.15 3.99
C ALA A 7 -0.04 -4.71 4.20
N LEU A 8 -1.10 -4.31 3.50
CA LEU A 8 -1.63 -2.94 3.57
C LEU A 8 -2.24 -2.63 4.93
N GLN A 9 -2.88 -3.61 5.58
CA GLN A 9 -3.40 -3.43 6.95
C GLN A 9 -2.29 -3.38 8.00
N ALA A 10 -1.22 -4.17 7.84
CA ALA A 10 -0.04 -4.06 8.69
C ALA A 10 0.62 -2.68 8.54
N TRP A 11 0.74 -2.18 7.32
CA TRP A 11 1.30 -0.86 7.05
C TRP A 11 0.42 0.26 7.57
N LYS A 12 -0.91 0.17 7.43
CA LYS A 12 -1.84 1.11 8.06
C LYS A 12 -1.64 1.21 9.58
N LYS A 13 -1.37 0.09 10.26
CA LYS A 13 -1.09 0.07 11.70
C LYS A 13 0.28 0.68 12.05
N ALA A 14 1.22 0.67 11.11
CA ALA A 14 2.55 1.27 11.26
C ALA A 14 2.57 2.78 10.99
N ILE A 15 1.42 3.37 10.60
CA ILE A 15 1.27 4.83 10.42
C ILE A 15 0.95 5.50 11.76
N PHE A 16 1.75 6.49 12.12
CA PHE A 16 1.59 7.31 13.32
C PHE A 16 0.82 8.61 13.04
N SER A 17 0.92 9.14 11.82
CA SER A 17 0.27 10.38 11.41
C SER A 17 -0.10 10.32 9.93
N ASP A 18 -1.36 10.60 9.62
CA ASP A 18 -1.91 10.71 8.26
C ASP A 18 -2.73 12.01 8.17
N PRO A 19 -2.08 13.17 7.97
CA PRO A 19 -2.71 14.48 8.13
C PRO A 19 -3.81 14.74 7.09
N PHE A 20 -3.74 14.10 5.93
CA PHE A 20 -4.73 14.23 4.85
C PHE A 20 -5.75 13.08 4.83
N ASN A 21 -5.67 12.16 5.80
CA ASN A 21 -6.50 10.96 5.87
C ASN A 21 -6.44 10.15 4.55
N THR A 22 -5.26 10.12 3.92
CA THR A 22 -5.03 9.45 2.64
C THR A 22 -5.35 7.95 2.74
N THR A 23 -5.00 7.32 3.86
CA THR A 23 -5.26 5.89 4.12
C THR A 23 -6.61 5.62 4.79
N GLY A 24 -7.48 6.62 4.90
CA GLY A 24 -8.79 6.50 5.56
C GLY A 24 -9.67 5.40 4.96
N ASN A 25 -9.66 5.24 3.64
CA ASN A 25 -10.42 4.22 2.92
C ASN A 25 -9.77 2.82 2.89
N TRP A 26 -8.61 2.64 3.53
CA TRP A 26 -7.96 1.33 3.61
C TRP A 26 -8.67 0.42 4.62
N HIS A 27 -9.86 -0.06 4.25
CA HIS A 27 -10.68 -0.97 5.05
C HIS A 27 -11.43 -1.95 4.14
N GLY A 28 -11.68 -3.16 4.66
CA GLY A 28 -12.31 -4.24 3.88
C GLY A 28 -11.38 -4.87 2.84
N PRO A 29 -11.80 -5.98 2.19
CA PRO A 29 -10.90 -6.82 1.40
C PRO A 29 -10.57 -6.28 -0.01
N HIS A 30 -11.28 -5.23 -0.47
CA HIS A 30 -11.16 -4.73 -1.84
C HIS A 30 -10.01 -3.71 -1.98
N VAL A 31 -8.77 -4.20 -1.90
CA VAL A 31 -7.56 -3.36 -1.84
C VAL A 31 -7.33 -2.46 -3.05
N CYS A 32 -7.84 -2.80 -4.23
CA CYS A 32 -7.73 -1.94 -5.42
C CYS A 32 -8.57 -0.67 -5.33
N GLY A 33 -9.52 -0.59 -4.39
CA GLY A 33 -10.28 0.63 -4.10
C GLY A 33 -9.59 1.56 -3.10
N TYR A 34 -8.41 1.18 -2.59
CA TYR A 34 -7.68 1.98 -1.61
C TYR A 34 -6.99 3.16 -2.29
N THR A 35 -7.00 4.32 -1.63
CA THR A 35 -6.29 5.50 -2.13
C THR A 35 -4.80 5.21 -2.21
N GLY A 36 -4.18 5.55 -3.34
CA GLY A 36 -2.76 5.33 -3.59
C GLY A 36 -2.37 3.90 -3.95
N VAL A 37 -3.30 2.93 -3.95
CA VAL A 37 -3.02 1.58 -4.43
C VAL A 37 -3.35 1.50 -5.92
N VAL A 38 -2.41 0.98 -6.71
CA VAL A 38 -2.56 0.81 -8.16
C VAL A 38 -2.62 -0.68 -8.46
N CYS A 39 -3.71 -1.13 -9.07
CA CYS A 39 -3.88 -2.50 -9.53
C CYS A 39 -3.78 -2.60 -11.05
N ALA A 40 -3.32 -3.75 -11.53
CA ALA A 40 -3.24 -4.08 -12.95
C ALA A 40 -3.44 -5.60 -13.14
N PRO A 41 -3.73 -6.07 -14.36
CA PRO A 41 -3.63 -7.48 -14.70
C PRO A 41 -2.22 -8.02 -14.40
N ALA A 42 -2.12 -9.25 -13.89
CA ALA A 42 -0.83 -9.88 -13.66
C ALA A 42 -0.10 -10.13 -14.99
N LEU A 43 1.23 -10.13 -14.95
CA LEU A 43 2.06 -10.31 -16.15
C LEU A 43 2.08 -11.77 -16.63
N ASP A 44 1.90 -12.71 -15.71
CA ASP A 44 1.86 -14.15 -15.94
C ASP A 44 0.44 -14.70 -16.18
N ASP A 45 -0.60 -13.98 -15.71
CA ASP A 45 -2.02 -14.30 -15.96
C ASP A 45 -2.90 -13.03 -16.00
N SER A 46 -3.38 -12.67 -17.20
CA SER A 46 -4.19 -11.45 -17.39
C SER A 46 -5.60 -11.52 -16.79
N GLU A 47 -6.08 -12.70 -16.41
CA GLU A 47 -7.39 -12.86 -15.76
C GLU A 47 -7.32 -12.51 -14.26
N VAL A 48 -6.11 -12.44 -13.69
CA VAL A 48 -5.88 -12.12 -12.27
C VAL A 48 -5.49 -10.65 -12.14
N THR A 49 -6.20 -9.94 -11.26
CA THR A 49 -5.83 -8.57 -10.86
C THR A 49 -4.91 -8.59 -9.65
N VAL A 50 -3.75 -7.94 -9.76
CA VAL A 50 -2.75 -7.83 -8.70
C VAL A 50 -2.50 -6.39 -8.32
N VAL A 51 -1.90 -6.16 -7.15
CA VAL A 51 -1.40 -4.83 -6.76
C VAL A 51 -0.07 -4.61 -7.45
N ALA A 52 -0.07 -3.79 -8.50
CA ALA A 52 1.11 -3.48 -9.29
C ALA A 52 1.91 -2.29 -8.72
N GLY A 53 1.28 -1.48 -7.86
CA GLY A 53 1.92 -0.27 -7.37
C GLY A 53 1.30 0.34 -6.13
N VAL A 54 2.12 1.17 -5.47
CA VAL A 54 1.66 2.13 -4.47
C VAL A 54 2.23 3.50 -4.81
N ASP A 55 1.37 4.52 -4.82
CA ASP A 55 1.75 5.92 -4.93
C ASP A 55 1.08 6.75 -3.82
N LEU A 56 1.91 7.20 -2.87
CA LEU A 56 1.53 8.07 -1.77
C LEU A 56 2.34 9.37 -1.79
N ASN A 57 2.82 9.81 -2.96
CA ASN A 57 3.62 11.03 -3.07
C ASN A 57 2.87 12.23 -2.45
N GLY A 58 3.56 12.99 -1.60
CA GLY A 58 3.02 14.24 -1.03
C GLY A 58 1.94 14.04 0.03
N ALA A 59 1.77 12.84 0.59
CA ALA A 59 0.75 12.57 1.60
C ALA A 59 1.14 13.00 3.04
N ASP A 60 2.40 13.41 3.27
CA ASP A 60 2.93 13.81 4.58
C ASP A 60 2.69 12.76 5.72
N ILE A 61 2.61 11.49 5.34
CA ILE A 61 2.37 10.37 6.24
C ILE A 61 3.63 10.11 7.06
N ALA A 62 3.49 9.99 8.38
CA ALA A 62 4.56 9.55 9.27
C ALA A 62 4.31 8.12 9.75
N GLY A 63 5.34 7.27 9.73
CA GLY A 63 5.26 5.87 10.11
C GLY A 63 6.52 5.10 9.76
N HIS A 64 6.46 3.78 9.76
CA HIS A 64 7.55 2.93 9.25
C HIS A 64 7.03 1.92 8.22
N LEU A 65 7.96 1.29 7.50
CA LEU A 65 7.67 0.22 6.54
C LEU A 65 7.75 -1.14 7.25
N PRO A 66 6.63 -1.85 7.48
CA PRO A 66 6.66 -3.14 8.14
C PRO A 66 7.10 -4.26 7.19
N VAL A 67 7.61 -5.36 7.75
CA VAL A 67 8.14 -6.50 6.98
C VAL A 67 7.07 -7.20 6.12
N GLU A 68 5.81 -7.10 6.52
CA GLU A 68 4.66 -7.64 5.81
C GLU A 68 4.46 -7.01 4.42
N LEU A 69 5.06 -5.84 4.14
CA LEU A 69 5.10 -5.30 2.77
C LEU A 69 5.80 -6.25 1.79
N GLY A 70 6.67 -7.14 2.27
CA GLY A 70 7.28 -8.20 1.46
C GLY A 70 6.29 -9.24 0.90
N LEU A 71 5.03 -9.24 1.37
CA LEU A 71 3.95 -10.05 0.81
C LEU A 71 3.40 -9.50 -0.52
N MET A 72 3.71 -8.24 -0.86
CA MET A 72 3.22 -7.58 -2.08
C MET A 72 4.18 -7.86 -3.25
N THR A 73 4.21 -9.11 -3.71
CA THR A 73 5.23 -9.63 -4.64
C THR A 73 5.12 -9.13 -6.08
N ASP A 74 3.94 -8.67 -6.50
CA ASP A 74 3.69 -8.19 -7.86
C ASP A 74 3.93 -6.69 -8.04
N VAL A 75 4.34 -5.99 -6.96
CA VAL A 75 4.56 -4.56 -6.98
C VAL A 75 5.78 -4.22 -7.83
N ALA A 76 5.55 -3.41 -8.86
CA ALA A 76 6.59 -2.88 -9.75
C ALA A 76 6.92 -1.40 -9.45
N MET A 77 6.05 -0.69 -8.73
CA MET A 77 6.25 0.73 -8.39
C MET A 77 5.90 1.03 -6.93
N PHE A 78 6.76 1.80 -6.26
CA PHE A 78 6.58 2.16 -4.85
C PHE A 78 7.03 3.61 -4.63
N HIS A 79 6.10 4.55 -4.79
CA HIS A 79 6.34 5.98 -4.72
C HIS A 79 5.91 6.55 -3.36
N LEU A 80 6.90 7.00 -2.58
CA LEU A 80 6.70 7.52 -1.23
C LEU A 80 7.29 8.92 -1.01
N ASN A 81 7.60 9.66 -2.08
CA ASN A 81 8.27 10.95 -1.97
C ASN A 81 7.44 11.93 -1.12
N SER A 82 8.12 12.82 -0.39
CA SER A 82 7.47 13.82 0.46
C SER A 82 6.53 13.23 1.52
N ASN A 83 6.96 12.12 2.12
CA ASN A 83 6.40 11.57 3.36
C ASN A 83 7.47 11.56 4.47
N ARG A 84 7.06 11.20 5.68
CA ARG A 84 7.88 11.14 6.89
C ARG A 84 8.05 9.69 7.37
N PHE A 85 8.25 8.76 6.44
CA PHE A 85 8.57 7.37 6.81
C PHE A 85 9.99 7.28 7.37
N CYS A 86 10.16 6.50 8.44
CA CYS A 86 11.47 6.23 9.06
C CYS A 86 11.69 4.72 9.27
N GLY A 87 12.95 4.36 9.51
CA GLY A 87 13.33 3.02 9.98
C GLY A 87 13.26 2.90 11.50
N ILE A 88 13.39 1.67 11.98
CA ILE A 88 13.51 1.32 13.41
C ILE A 88 14.98 0.98 13.69
#